data_AF-A0AAV0T883-F1
#
_entry.id   AF-A0AAV0T883-F1
#
_cell.length_a   1.000
_cell.length_b   1.000
_cell.length_c   1.000
_cell.angle_alpha   90.00
_cell.angle_beta   90.00
_cell.angle_gamma   90.00
#
_symmetry.space_group_name_H-M   'P 1'
#
loop_
_entity.id
_entity.type
_entity.pdbx_description
1 polymer ?
#
loop_
_entity_poly.entity_id
_entity_poly.type
_entity_poly.pdbx_seq_one_letter_code
_entity_poly.pdbx_strand_id
1 'polypeptide(L)'
;MVVDIMSGSTIFSSLDLTDGFYQIVMRPEDVPLTAVSTPSDALSRRPDNDPRDDTPAVATTDADDDDCIACATLGTNITVVSAVNPLRDDIAEVYSRDVFYSPIVRYCSDPSNEALRSLSASTRAHTVRYSFDGKLLMF
;
A
#
# COMPACT_ATOMS: atom_id res chain seq x y z
N MET A 1 1.81 -43.30 -11.97
CA MET A 1 1.68 -42.13 -11.05
C MET A 1 2.02 -40.86 -11.84
N VAL A 2 1.58 -39.64 -11.50
CA VAL A 2 1.90 -38.42 -12.30
C VAL A 2 3.40 -38.24 -12.56
N VAL A 3 4.23 -38.69 -11.60
CA VAL A 3 5.69 -38.72 -11.73
C VAL A 3 6.24 -39.66 -12.81
N ASP A 4 5.52 -40.70 -13.24
CA ASP A 4 5.95 -41.55 -14.38
C ASP A 4 5.89 -40.79 -15.71
N ILE A 5 4.96 -39.84 -15.83
CA ILE A 5 4.76 -39.03 -17.04
C ILE A 5 5.91 -38.02 -17.21
N MET A 6 6.63 -37.74 -16.12
CA MET A 6 7.82 -36.88 -16.10
C MET A 6 9.12 -37.68 -16.30
N SER A 7 9.05 -39.02 -16.24
CA SER A 7 10.18 -39.94 -16.37
C SER A 7 10.63 -40.01 -17.83
N GLY A 8 11.46 -39.05 -18.24
CA GLY A 8 11.93 -38.89 -19.61
C GLY A 8 12.08 -37.43 -20.04
N SER A 9 11.50 -36.49 -19.29
CA SER A 9 11.74 -35.07 -19.49
C SER A 9 13.14 -34.69 -18.99
N THR A 10 13.85 -33.92 -19.79
CA THR A 10 15.18 -33.38 -19.48
C THR A 10 15.14 -31.92 -19.03
N ILE A 11 13.99 -31.26 -19.23
CA ILE A 11 13.77 -29.86 -18.89
C ILE A 11 12.51 -29.77 -18.03
N PHE A 12 12.63 -29.07 -16.92
CA PHE A 12 11.55 -28.85 -15.97
C PHE A 12 11.40 -27.35 -15.69
N SER A 13 10.17 -26.91 -15.48
CA SER A 13 9.87 -25.55 -15.03
C SER A 13 8.87 -25.66 -13.89
N SER A 14 9.14 -24.92 -12.82
CA SER A 14 8.25 -24.79 -11.66
C SER A 14 7.53 -23.46 -11.74
N LEU A 15 6.22 -23.47 -11.53
CA LEU A 15 5.41 -22.27 -11.36
C LEU A 15 5.14 -22.10 -9.87
N ASP A 16 5.56 -20.96 -9.30
CA ASP A 16 5.23 -20.61 -7.92
C ASP A 16 3.84 -20.00 -7.86
N LEU A 17 2.95 -20.60 -7.06
CA LEU A 17 1.56 -20.17 -6.89
C LEU A 17 1.30 -19.59 -5.50
N THR A 18 2.36 -19.31 -4.72
CA THR A 18 2.23 -18.78 -3.35
C THR A 18 1.42 -17.48 -3.30
N ASP A 19 1.55 -16.61 -4.30
CA ASP A 19 0.79 -15.36 -4.38
C ASP A 19 -0.60 -15.54 -5.05
N GLY A 20 -0.85 -16.69 -5.68
CA GLY A 20 -2.11 -16.99 -6.36
C GLY A 20 -3.31 -17.07 -5.43
N PHE A 21 -3.10 -17.29 -4.12
CA PHE A 21 -4.18 -17.33 -3.13
C PHE A 21 -4.93 -15.99 -3.02
N TYR A 22 -4.26 -14.86 -3.25
CA TYR A 22 -4.91 -13.54 -3.19
C TYR A 22 -5.81 -13.25 -4.41
N GLN A 23 -5.73 -14.06 -5.46
CA GLN A 23 -6.61 -13.96 -6.63
C GLN A 23 -7.93 -14.72 -6.44
N ILE A 24 -7.99 -15.63 -5.46
CA ILE A 24 -9.19 -16.39 -5.15
C ILE A 24 -10.06 -15.55 -4.22
N VAL A 25 -11.22 -15.14 -4.71
CA VAL A 25 -12.17 -14.31 -3.95
C VAL A 25 -12.80 -15.14 -2.83
N MET A 26 -12.68 -14.66 -1.59
CA MET A 26 -13.35 -15.21 -0.42
C MET A 26 -14.86 -14.92 -0.46
N ARG A 27 -15.66 -15.85 0.06
CA ARG A 27 -17.08 -15.61 0.27
C ARG A 27 -17.28 -14.50 1.32
N PRO A 28 -18.21 -13.54 1.11
CA PRO A 28 -18.41 -12.44 2.04
C PRO A 28 -18.67 -12.90 3.49
N GLU A 29 -19.40 -13.99 3.66
CA GLU A 29 -19.70 -14.59 4.97
C GLU A 29 -18.46 -15.10 5.72
N ASP A 30 -17.38 -15.47 5.01
CA ASP A 30 -16.17 -16.06 5.58
C ASP A 30 -15.05 -15.04 5.81
N VAL A 31 -15.12 -13.84 5.23
CA VAL A 31 -14.14 -12.75 5.42
C VAL A 31 -13.85 -12.47 6.90
N PRO A 32 -14.85 -12.28 7.80
CA PRO A 32 -14.58 -12.00 9.21
C PRO A 32 -13.88 -13.15 9.93
N LEU A 33 -13.99 -14.40 9.44
CA LEU A 33 -13.32 -15.56 10.03
C LEU A 33 -11.81 -15.56 9.78
N THR A 34 -11.35 -14.78 8.79
CA THR A 34 -9.92 -14.62 8.46
C THR A 34 -9.31 -13.33 8.99
N ALA A 35 -10.07 -12.55 9.77
CA ALA A 35 -9.56 -11.32 10.36
C ALA A 35 -8.37 -11.61 11.29
N VAL A 36 -7.24 -10.92 11.04
CA VAL A 36 -6.05 -10.98 11.89
C VAL A 36 -5.73 -9.59 12.44
N SER A 37 -5.56 -9.49 13.75
CA SER A 37 -5.10 -8.24 14.39
C SER A 37 -3.60 -8.28 14.59
N THR A 38 -2.93 -7.18 14.21
CA THR A 38 -1.52 -6.99 14.56
C THR A 38 -1.41 -6.39 15.97
N PRO A 39 -0.31 -6.61 16.71
CA PRO A 39 -0.14 -6.05 18.06
C PRO A 39 -0.28 -4.53 18.13
N SER A 40 0.06 -3.81 17.05
CA SER A 40 -0.09 -2.36 16.96
C SER A 40 -1.56 -1.94 16.81
N ASP A 41 -2.34 -2.69 16.04
CA ASP A 41 -3.78 -2.45 15.82
C ASP A 41 -4.59 -2.56 17.13
N ALA A 42 -4.22 -3.50 18.00
CA ALA A 42 -4.83 -3.64 19.33
C ALA A 42 -4.54 -2.46 20.26
N LEU A 43 -3.40 -1.78 20.09
CA LEU A 43 -2.99 -0.62 20.90
C LEU A 43 -3.50 0.72 20.36
N SER A 44 -3.90 0.77 19.08
CA SER A 44 -4.48 1.96 18.43
C SER A 44 -5.94 2.23 18.80
N ARG A 45 -6.62 1.27 19.46
CA ARG A 45 -7.95 1.45 20.05
C ARG A 45 -7.87 2.33 21.31
N ARG A 46 -7.49 3.59 21.13
CA ARG A 46 -7.71 4.63 22.14
C ARG A 46 -9.21 4.98 22.18
N PRO A 47 -9.84 5.11 23.37
CA PRO A 47 -11.28 5.40 23.52
C PRO A 47 -11.74 6.68 22.82
N ASP A 48 -10.80 7.59 22.58
CA ASP A 48 -10.95 8.91 21.95
C ASP A 48 -10.95 8.87 20.41
N ASN A 49 -10.65 7.72 19.81
CA ASN A 49 -10.87 7.49 18.37
C ASN A 49 -12.27 6.93 18.14
N ASP A 50 -13.29 7.77 18.35
CA ASP A 50 -14.64 7.51 17.90
C ASP A 50 -14.74 7.95 16.42
N PRO A 51 -14.86 7.03 15.44
CA PRO A 51 -15.25 7.44 14.10
C PRO A 51 -16.68 7.92 14.24
N ARG A 52 -16.87 9.25 14.19
CA ARG A 52 -18.20 9.86 14.21
C ARG A 52 -19.16 9.05 13.35
N ASP A 53 -20.17 8.56 14.04
CA ASP A 53 -21.39 7.94 13.55
C ASP A 53 -22.12 8.93 12.64
N ASP A 54 -21.72 9.01 11.37
CA ASP A 54 -22.53 9.59 10.30
C ASP A 54 -23.39 8.47 9.70
N THR A 55 -24.28 7.89 10.52
CA THR A 55 -25.37 7.04 10.04
C THR A 55 -26.64 7.90 9.89
N PRO A 56 -27.12 8.20 8.67
CA PRO A 56 -28.52 8.52 8.48
C PRO A 56 -29.29 7.21 8.61
N ALA A 57 -30.12 7.10 9.64
CA ALA A 57 -31.10 6.04 9.78
C ALA A 57 -31.94 5.93 8.50
N VAL A 58 -31.87 4.79 7.81
CA VAL A 58 -32.89 4.41 6.82
C VAL A 58 -33.34 3.00 7.11
N ALA A 59 -34.64 2.92 7.36
CA ALA A 59 -35.40 1.73 7.64
C ALA A 59 -35.23 0.67 6.55
N THR A 60 -35.33 -0.58 6.99
CA THR A 60 -35.55 -1.76 6.16
C THR A 60 -36.69 -1.53 5.17
N THR A 61 -36.38 -1.56 3.88
CA THR A 61 -37.29 -2.06 2.85
C THR A 61 -36.46 -2.80 1.82
N ASP A 62 -36.71 -4.10 1.74
CA ASP A 62 -36.24 -4.99 0.68
C ASP A 62 -36.70 -4.45 -0.69
N ALA A 63 -35.78 -4.34 -1.63
CA ALA A 63 -36.08 -4.35 -3.06
C ALA A 63 -34.80 -4.58 -3.84
N ASP A 64 -34.83 -5.65 -4.63
CA ASP A 64 -33.93 -5.94 -5.73
C ASP A 64 -33.74 -4.71 -6.63
N ASP A 65 -32.52 -4.50 -7.13
CA ASP A 65 -32.24 -4.33 -8.57
C ASP A 65 -30.81 -3.84 -8.79
N ASP A 66 -30.14 -4.57 -9.68
CA ASP A 66 -28.93 -4.16 -10.38
C ASP A 66 -29.11 -2.77 -11.00
N ASP A 67 -28.53 -1.74 -10.39
CA ASP A 67 -28.11 -0.56 -11.12
C ASP A 67 -26.94 0.12 -10.39
N CYS A 68 -25.73 -0.28 -10.75
CA CYS A 68 -24.56 0.53 -10.50
C CYS A 68 -24.73 1.85 -11.30
N ILE A 69 -25.32 2.88 -10.70
CA ILE A 69 -25.47 4.22 -11.30
C ILE A 69 -24.11 4.84 -11.68
N ALA A 70 -22.99 4.34 -11.14
CA ALA A 70 -21.64 4.74 -11.54
C ALA A 70 -21.16 4.09 -12.85
N CYS A 71 -21.79 3.01 -13.31
CA CYS A 71 -21.30 2.18 -14.40
C CYS A 71 -21.86 2.57 -15.80
N ALA A 72 -22.91 3.40 -15.87
CA ALA A 72 -23.57 3.75 -17.14
C ALA A 72 -23.00 5.00 -17.86
N THR A 73 -22.09 5.75 -17.25
CA THR A 73 -21.58 7.03 -17.80
C THR A 73 -20.10 7.10 -18.14
N LEU A 74 -19.37 5.98 -18.13
CA LEU A 74 -17.97 5.97 -18.60
C LEU A 74 -17.86 5.41 -20.02
N GLY A 75 -18.60 6.05 -20.93
CA GLY A 75 -18.20 6.13 -22.33
C GLY A 75 -17.07 7.15 -22.48
N THR A 76 -15.86 6.83 -22.00
CA THR A 76 -14.69 7.69 -22.16
C THR A 76 -13.71 7.06 -23.12
N ASN A 77 -13.73 7.61 -24.34
CA ASN A 77 -12.66 7.62 -25.32
C ASN A 77 -11.28 7.50 -24.64
N ILE A 78 -10.54 6.42 -24.94
CA ILE A 78 -9.16 6.25 -24.45
C ILE A 78 -8.29 7.27 -25.18
N THR A 79 -8.27 8.49 -24.70
CA THR A 79 -7.04 9.26 -24.72
C THR A 79 -6.13 8.60 -23.69
N VAL A 80 -4.96 8.15 -24.12
CA VAL A 80 -3.88 7.76 -23.21
C VAL A 80 -3.45 9.05 -22.50
N VAL A 81 -4.21 9.45 -21.48
CA VAL A 81 -3.70 10.31 -20.42
C VAL A 81 -2.71 9.40 -19.71
N SER A 82 -1.43 9.60 -19.99
CA SER A 82 -0.39 9.12 -19.08
C SER A 82 -0.77 9.70 -17.72
N ALA A 83 -1.30 8.86 -16.83
CA ALA A 83 -1.53 9.23 -15.46
C ALA A 83 -0.15 9.40 -14.83
N VAL A 84 0.46 10.57 -15.06
CA VAL A 84 1.63 11.01 -14.32
C VAL A 84 1.12 11.17 -12.90
N ASN A 85 1.34 10.15 -12.07
CA ASN A 85 0.83 10.10 -10.72
C ASN A 85 1.54 11.20 -9.90
N PRO A 86 0.91 12.36 -9.66
CA PRO A 86 1.58 13.54 -9.10
C PRO A 86 1.94 13.34 -7.63
N LEU A 87 1.34 12.31 -7.00
CA LEU A 87 1.51 11.97 -5.60
C LEU A 87 2.98 11.81 -5.20
N ARG A 88 3.83 11.22 -6.07
CA ARG A 88 5.26 11.07 -5.75
C ARG A 88 5.99 12.41 -5.69
N ASP A 89 5.56 13.39 -6.49
CA ASP A 89 6.12 14.74 -6.48
C ASP A 89 5.59 15.54 -5.29
N ASP A 90 4.30 15.41 -4.98
CA ASP A 90 3.67 16.07 -3.83
C ASP A 90 4.31 15.60 -2.50
N ILE A 91 4.52 14.30 -2.33
CA ILE A 91 5.19 13.74 -1.14
C ILE A 91 6.65 14.23 -1.07
N ALA A 92 7.36 14.26 -2.20
CA ALA A 92 8.74 14.74 -2.24
C ALA A 92 8.84 16.24 -1.90
N GLU A 93 7.85 17.05 -2.30
CA GLU A 93 7.77 18.46 -1.91
C GLU A 93 7.57 18.59 -0.38
N VAL A 94 6.66 17.80 0.19
CA VAL A 94 6.41 17.79 1.64
C VAL A 94 7.69 17.41 2.40
N TYR A 95 8.41 16.36 1.98
CA TYR A 95 9.68 15.98 2.59
C TYR A 95 10.74 17.07 2.50
N SER A 96 10.79 17.78 1.38
CA SER A 96 11.75 18.85 1.15
C SER A 96 11.51 20.07 2.06
N ARG A 97 10.24 20.32 2.42
CA ARG A 97 9.80 21.43 3.28
C ARG A 97 9.86 21.10 4.77
N ASP A 98 9.78 19.81 5.11
CA ASP A 98 9.73 19.35 6.49
C ASP A 98 11.10 19.43 7.19
N VAL A 99 11.13 19.98 8.41
CA VAL A 99 12.37 20.22 9.17
C VAL A 99 13.06 18.91 9.59
N PHE A 100 12.31 17.83 9.72
CA PHE A 100 12.81 16.51 10.10
C PHE A 100 13.27 15.69 8.89
N TYR A 101 12.47 15.63 7.82
CA TYR A 101 12.77 14.82 6.64
C TYR A 101 13.74 15.49 5.66
N SER A 102 13.72 16.82 5.53
CA SER A 102 14.59 17.53 4.57
C SER A 102 16.09 17.24 4.80
N PRO A 103 16.61 17.22 6.04
CA PRO A 103 17.99 16.80 6.31
C PRO A 103 18.27 15.34 5.94
N ILE A 104 17.31 14.43 6.16
CA ILE A 104 17.43 13.00 5.82
C ILE A 104 17.50 12.83 4.30
N VAL A 105 16.56 13.42 3.57
CA VAL A 105 16.52 13.40 2.10
C VAL A 105 17.82 13.94 1.51
N ARG A 106 18.34 15.04 2.07
CA ARG A 106 19.61 15.62 1.64
C ARG A 106 20.80 14.66 1.83
N TYR A 107 20.87 13.99 2.97
CA TYR A 107 21.91 13.00 3.23
C TYR A 107 21.76 11.77 2.33
N CYS A 108 20.54 11.27 2.11
CA CYS A 108 20.29 10.12 1.25
C CYS A 108 20.56 10.41 -0.23
N SER A 109 20.38 11.66 -0.66
CA SER A 109 20.71 12.11 -2.03
C SER A 109 22.22 12.22 -2.25
N ASP A 110 22.96 12.69 -1.25
CA ASP A 110 24.43 12.81 -1.29
C ASP A 110 25.05 12.40 0.06
N PRO A 111 25.40 11.11 0.21
CA PRO A 111 25.88 10.56 1.48
C PRO A 111 27.34 10.98 1.75
N SER A 112 27.51 12.19 2.29
CA SER A 112 28.80 12.72 2.75
C SER A 112 28.90 12.75 4.28
N ASN A 113 30.13 12.61 4.80
CA ASN A 113 30.43 12.78 6.23
C ASN A 113 30.06 14.19 6.75
N GLU A 114 30.13 15.20 5.88
CA GLU A 114 29.69 16.55 6.20
C GLU A 114 28.16 16.64 6.33
N ALA A 115 27.43 15.97 5.43
CA ALA A 115 25.98 15.84 5.53
C ALA A 115 25.57 15.08 6.80
N LEU A 116 26.28 14.00 7.17
CA LEU A 116 26.05 13.28 8.44
C LEU A 116 26.24 14.15 9.68
N ARG A 117 27.21 15.07 9.65
CA ARG A 117 27.49 16.00 10.76
C ARG A 117 26.43 17.08 10.89
N SER A 118 25.78 17.45 9.79
CA SER A 118 24.65 18.39 9.80
C SER A 118 23.37 17.80 10.41
N LEU A 119 23.28 16.46 10.49
CA LEU A 119 22.13 15.77 11.09
C LEU A 119 22.21 15.80 12.62
N SER A 120 21.05 16.00 13.25
CA SER A 120 20.89 15.77 14.69
C SER A 120 21.14 14.30 15.04
N ALA A 121 21.48 14.01 16.31
CA ALA A 121 21.69 12.64 16.77
C ALA A 121 20.43 11.76 16.59
N SER A 122 19.24 12.34 16.79
CA SER A 122 17.96 11.64 16.60
C SER A 122 17.71 11.31 15.12
N THR A 123 17.98 12.27 14.23
CA THR A 123 17.79 12.11 12.79
C THR A 123 18.79 11.13 12.19
N ARG A 124 20.03 11.09 12.69
CA ARG A 124 21.07 10.15 12.24
C ARG A 124 20.73 8.69 12.54
N ALA A 125 19.96 8.40 13.60
CA ALA A 125 19.49 7.03 13.85
C ALA A 125 18.45 6.55 12.82
N HIS A 126 17.78 7.50 12.15
CA HIS A 126 16.74 7.21 11.15
C HIS A 126 17.29 7.02 9.74
N THR A 127 18.51 7.48 9.44
CA THR A 127 19.09 7.35 8.09
C THR A 127 19.40 5.90 7.70
N VAL A 128 19.54 4.98 8.67
CA VAL A 128 19.75 3.54 8.41
C VAL A 128 18.43 2.80 8.21
N ARG A 129 17.30 3.42 8.58
CA ARG A 129 15.96 2.81 8.47
C ARG A 129 15.31 3.00 7.10
N TYR A 130 15.79 3.96 6.31
CA TYR A 130 15.16 4.32 5.06
C TYR A 130 16.09 4.04 3.88
N SER A 131 15.56 3.45 2.82
CA SER A 131 16.15 3.46 1.49
C SER A 131 15.65 4.66 0.69
N PHE A 132 16.40 5.08 -0.34
CA PHE A 132 16.10 6.28 -1.11
C PHE A 132 15.89 5.97 -2.59
N ASP A 133 14.68 6.24 -3.08
CA ASP A 133 14.27 6.04 -4.48
C ASP A 133 14.21 7.39 -5.21
N GLY A 134 15.37 8.04 -5.28
CA GLY A 134 15.62 9.31 -5.98
C GLY A 134 15.00 10.57 -5.36
N LYS A 135 13.77 10.47 -4.86
CA LYS A 135 13.03 11.57 -4.20
C LYS A 135 12.18 11.15 -3.00
N LEU A 136 11.99 9.84 -2.80
CA LEU A 136 11.18 9.30 -1.70
C LEU A 136 12.04 8.49 -0.74
N LEU A 137 11.76 8.65 0.54
CA LEU A 137 12.23 7.76 1.60
C LEU A 137 11.29 6.56 1.69
N MET A 138 11.83 5.37 1.59
CA MET A 138 11.11 4.10 1.66
C MET A 138 11.62 3.30 2.86
N PHE A 139 10.77 2.53 3.52
CA PHE A 139 11.18 1.63 4.62
C PHE A 139 11.92 0.40 4.12
#